data_AF-A0A3M3FIY8-F1
#
_entry.id   AF-A0A3M3FIY8-F1
#
_cell.length_a   1.000
_cell.length_b   1.000
_cell.length_c   1.000
_cell.angle_alpha   90.00
_cell.angle_beta   90.00
_cell.angle_gamma   90.00
#
_symmetry.space_group_name_H-M   'P 1'
#
loop_
_entity.id
_entity.type
_entity.pdbx_description
1 polymer ?
#
loop_
_entity_poly.entity_id
_entity_poly.type
_entity_poly.pdbx_seq_one_letter_code
_entity_poly.pdbx_strand_id
1 'polypeptide(L)'
;MSKHYWTVPKPDSTDLLLRAELGWDRPMQVYYCNIWVLRDMGLCYSEEDEPLYSYFSEKFNKPLQHYLDVCKDYGIEIPEEIVNALEVDRECNRVNEIIHWN
;
A
#
# COMPACT_ATOMS: atom_id res chain seq x y z
N MET A 1 9.72 9.97 2.03
CA MET A 1 8.68 9.12 1.44
C MET A 1 7.33 9.55 1.98
N SER A 2 6.28 9.59 1.16
CA SER A 2 4.89 9.65 1.62
C SER A 2 4.30 8.24 1.68
N LYS A 3 3.30 8.02 2.54
CA LYS A 3 2.68 6.72 2.78
C LYS A 3 1.16 6.82 2.86
N HIS A 4 0.47 5.93 2.17
CA HIS A 4 -0.98 5.78 2.18
C HIS A 4 -1.30 4.35 2.59
N TYR A 5 -2.10 4.21 3.65
CA TYR A 5 -2.58 2.93 4.14
C TYR A 5 -4.05 2.72 3.77
N TRP A 6 -4.33 1.62 3.06
CA TRP A 6 -5.67 1.17 2.74
C TRP A 6 -5.86 -0.27 3.19
N THR A 7 -6.91 -0.54 3.98
CA THR A 7 -7.14 -1.85 4.60
C THR A 7 -8.48 -2.42 4.18
N VAL A 8 -8.50 -3.68 3.76
CA VAL A 8 -9.70 -4.39 3.34
C VAL A 8 -9.77 -5.78 3.99
N PRO A 9 -10.96 -6.39 4.12
CA PRO A 9 -11.06 -7.80 4.53
C PRO A 9 -10.32 -8.73 3.57
N LYS A 10 -9.64 -9.75 4.10
CA LYS A 10 -8.99 -10.77 3.27
C LYS A 10 -10.07 -11.66 2.61
N PRO A 11 -10.08 -11.89 1.28
CA PRO A 11 -11.17 -12.59 0.61
C PRO A 11 -11.49 -14.01 1.11
N ASP A 12 -10.49 -14.70 1.64
CA ASP A 12 -10.51 -16.11 2.06
C ASP A 12 -10.40 -16.29 3.59
N SER A 13 -10.55 -15.22 4.37
CA SER A 13 -10.51 -15.29 5.84
C SER A 13 -11.39 -14.23 6.50
N THR A 14 -12.10 -14.61 7.57
CA THR A 14 -12.92 -13.67 8.37
C THR A 14 -12.12 -12.90 9.42
N ASP A 15 -10.93 -13.38 9.76
CA ASP A 15 -10.16 -12.91 10.92
C ASP A 15 -8.87 -12.17 10.50
N LEU A 16 -8.65 -12.06 9.19
CA LEU A 16 -7.48 -11.41 8.60
C LEU A 16 -7.92 -10.23 7.72
N LEU A 17 -7.14 -9.16 7.79
CA LEU A 17 -7.24 -8.05 6.86
C LEU A 17 -6.01 -8.01 5.96
N LEU A 18 -6.16 -7.38 4.80
CA LEU A 18 -5.06 -7.03 3.92
C LEU A 18 -4.87 -5.52 3.98
N ARG A 19 -3.62 -5.08 4.13
CA ARG A 19 -3.26 -3.67 4.10
C ARG A 19 -2.30 -3.40 2.96
N ALA A 20 -2.71 -2.52 2.04
CA ALA A 20 -1.80 -1.91 1.07
C ALA A 20 -1.14 -0.68 1.71
N GLU A 21 0.20 -0.65 1.69
CA GLU A 21 1.03 0.53 1.92
C GLU A 21 1.54 1.01 0.55
N LEU A 22 1.01 2.11 0.05
CA LEU A 22 1.40 2.73 -1.23
C LEU A 22 2.04 4.10 -0.97
N GLY A 23 2.90 4.56 -1.87
CA GLY A 23 3.40 5.93 -1.74
C GLY A 23 4.44 6.35 -2.77
N TRP A 24 4.95 7.57 -2.56
CA TRP A 24 6.02 8.17 -3.34
C TRP A 24 7.32 8.25 -2.52
N ASP A 25 8.39 7.67 -3.05
CA ASP A 25 9.74 7.87 -2.53
C ASP A 25 10.44 8.99 -3.29
N ARG A 26 10.46 10.19 -2.71
CA ARG A 26 11.18 11.34 -3.28
C ARG A 26 12.68 11.07 -3.50
N PRO A 27 13.48 10.57 -2.54
CA PRO A 27 14.90 10.31 -2.78
C PRO A 27 15.17 9.42 -4.00
N MET A 28 14.39 8.36 -4.18
CA MET A 28 14.54 7.41 -5.29
C MET A 28 13.74 7.80 -6.54
N GLN A 29 12.82 8.76 -6.43
CA GLN A 29 11.88 9.17 -7.48
C GLN A 29 11.07 7.99 -8.03
N VAL A 30 10.55 7.14 -7.15
CA VAL A 30 9.75 5.96 -7.50
C VAL A 30 8.47 5.86 -6.69
N TYR A 31 7.45 5.27 -7.28
CA TYR A 31 6.34 4.70 -6.52
C TYR A 31 6.78 3.40 -5.85
N TYR A 32 6.15 3.08 -4.73
CA TYR A 32 6.33 1.81 -4.04
C TYR A 32 4.99 1.27 -3.52
N CYS A 33 4.97 -0.03 -3.29
CA CYS A 33 3.85 -0.75 -2.71
C CYS A 33 4.37 -1.89 -1.84
N ASN A 34 3.76 -2.07 -0.67
CA ASN A 34 3.87 -3.28 0.13
C ASN A 34 2.46 -3.74 0.51
N ILE A 35 2.24 -5.05 0.53
CA ILE A 35 0.97 -5.64 0.95
C ILE A 35 1.21 -6.50 2.18
N TRP A 36 0.50 -6.21 3.25
CA TRP A 36 0.63 -6.87 4.55
C TRP A 36 -0.62 -7.65 4.89
N VAL A 37 -0.44 -8.82 5.51
CA VAL A 37 -1.52 -9.48 6.26
C VAL A 37 -1.56 -8.87 7.65
N LEU A 38 -2.73 -8.45 8.07
CA LEU A 38 -3.02 -8.01 9.42
C LEU A 38 -3.82 -9.09 10.14
N ARG A 39 -3.31 -9.55 11.27
CA ARG A 39 -4.00 -10.50 12.15
C ARG A 39 -4.62 -9.77 13.33
N ASP A 40 -5.87 -10.09 13.62
CA ASP A 40 -6.52 -9.61 14.83
C ASP A 40 -5.87 -10.23 16.08
N MET A 41 -5.37 -9.39 16.97
CA MET A 41 -4.80 -9.74 18.27
C MET A 41 -5.75 -9.34 19.42
N GLY A 42 -7.02 -9.07 19.12
CA GLY A 42 -8.10 -8.69 20.03
C GLY A 42 -8.17 -7.19 20.31
N LEU A 43 -7.06 -6.57 20.71
CA LEU A 43 -6.99 -5.13 21.02
C LEU A 43 -6.35 -4.30 19.90
N CYS A 44 -5.65 -4.96 18.97
CA CYS A 44 -4.98 -4.33 17.85
C CYS A 44 -4.82 -5.34 16.71
N TYR A 45 -4.48 -4.82 15.54
CA TYR A 45 -4.02 -5.61 14.42
C TYR A 45 -2.49 -5.60 14.39
N SER A 46 -1.88 -6.77 14.22
CA SER A 46 -0.44 -6.89 13.98
C SER A 46 -0.19 -7.29 12.53
N GLU A 47 0.81 -6.67 11.90
CA GLU A 47 1.40 -7.21 10.67
C GLU A 47 2.03 -8.57 10.95
N GLU A 48 1.94 -9.48 9.97
CA GLU A 48 2.80 -10.66 9.93
C GLU A 48 4.26 -10.25 9.63
N ASP A 49 5.22 -11.11 10.00
CA ASP A 49 6.66 -10.78 9.95
C ASP A 49 7.15 -10.40 8.54
N GLU A 50 6.54 -10.98 7.50
CA GLU A 50 6.87 -10.72 6.09
C GLU A 50 5.64 -10.22 5.32
N PRO A 51 5.82 -9.24 4.42
CA PRO A 51 4.73 -8.81 3.56
C PRO A 51 4.43 -9.87 2.49
N LEU A 52 3.17 -9.97 2.07
CA LEU A 52 2.77 -10.80 0.92
C LEU A 52 3.39 -10.33 -0.39
N TYR A 53 3.66 -9.04 -0.48
CA TYR A 53 4.33 -8.40 -1.60
C TYR A 53 5.13 -7.21 -1.10
N SER A 54 6.35 -7.05 -1.63
CA SER A 54 7.16 -5.86 -1.43
C SER A 54 7.76 -5.40 -2.75
N TYR A 55 7.75 -4.08 -3.00
CA TYR A 55 8.36 -3.51 -4.21
C TYR A 55 9.87 -3.82 -4.36
N PHE A 56 10.56 -4.16 -3.26
CA PHE A 56 11.95 -4.60 -3.29
C PHE A 56 12.15 -5.99 -3.93
N SER A 57 11.08 -6.77 -4.08
CA SER A 57 11.13 -8.10 -4.69
C SER A 57 11.28 -8.09 -6.22
N GLU A 58 11.20 -6.90 -6.84
CA GLU A 58 11.22 -6.74 -8.28
C GLU A 58 12.12 -5.60 -8.77
N LYS A 59 12.08 -5.33 -10.08
CA LYS A 59 12.84 -4.22 -10.67
C LYS A 59 12.23 -2.89 -10.25
N PHE A 60 13.06 -2.00 -9.71
CA PHE A 60 12.69 -0.64 -9.35
C PHE A 60 12.09 0.17 -10.50
N ASN A 61 11.40 1.26 -10.13
CA ASN A 61 10.87 2.28 -11.01
C ASN A 61 9.70 1.82 -11.89
N LYS A 62 8.78 1.04 -11.29
CA LYS A 62 7.50 0.72 -11.92
C LYS A 62 6.53 1.91 -11.84
N PRO A 63 5.67 2.10 -12.85
CA PRO A 63 4.64 3.13 -12.80
C PRO A 63 3.60 2.81 -11.72
N LEU A 64 2.86 3.82 -11.24
CA LEU A 64 1.80 3.63 -10.24
C LEU A 64 0.82 2.53 -10.64
N GLN A 65 0.40 2.51 -11.91
CA GLN A 65 -0.54 1.52 -12.43
C GLN A 65 -0.10 0.06 -12.17
N HIS A 66 1.20 -0.24 -12.25
CA HIS A 66 1.71 -1.58 -11.95
C HIS A 66 1.38 -1.99 -10.52
N TYR A 67 1.55 -1.08 -9.57
CA TYR A 67 1.25 -1.36 -8.16
C TYR A 67 -0.26 -1.43 -7.89
N LEU A 68 -1.08 -0.67 -8.61
CA LEU A 68 -2.54 -0.78 -8.54
C LEU A 68 -3.01 -2.15 -9.05
N ASP A 69 -2.41 -2.64 -10.14
CA ASP A 69 -2.69 -3.97 -10.68
C ASP A 69 -2.26 -5.06 -9.69
N VAL A 70 -1.10 -4.93 -9.05
CA VAL A 70 -0.67 -5.83 -7.97
C VAL A 70 -1.67 -5.81 -6.81
N CYS A 71 -2.08 -4.65 -6.32
CA CYS A 71 -3.11 -4.57 -5.26
C CYS A 71 -4.38 -5.32 -5.65
N LYS A 72 -4.84 -5.12 -6.89
CA LYS A 72 -6.02 -5.80 -7.43
C LYS A 72 -5.87 -7.32 -7.49
N ASP A 73 -4.70 -7.82 -7.87
CA ASP A 73 -4.40 -9.27 -7.91
C ASP A 73 -4.47 -9.91 -6.50
N TYR A 74 -4.16 -9.16 -5.45
CA TYR A 74 -4.34 -9.58 -4.05
C TYR A 74 -5.74 -9.30 -3.49
N GLY A 75 -6.67 -8.79 -4.29
CA GLY A 75 -8.04 -8.49 -3.88
C GLY A 75 -8.22 -7.14 -3.18
N ILE A 76 -7.25 -6.23 -3.32
CA ILE A 76 -7.30 -4.88 -2.76
C ILE A 76 -7.61 -3.88 -3.89
N GLU A 77 -8.85 -3.43 -3.97
CA GLU A 77 -9.22 -2.34 -4.88
C GLU A 77 -8.93 -0.99 -4.21
N ILE A 78 -7.99 -0.23 -4.79
CA ILE A 78 -7.58 1.08 -4.29
C ILE A 78 -8.57 2.15 -4.79
N PRO A 79 -9.24 2.89 -3.89
CA PRO A 79 -10.15 3.97 -4.28
C PRO A 79 -9.46 5.07 -5.09
N GLU A 80 -10.18 5.66 -6.04
CA GLU A 80 -9.69 6.72 -6.92
C GLU A 80 -9.13 7.94 -6.15
N GLU A 81 -9.71 8.25 -4.99
CA GLU A 81 -9.25 9.33 -4.11
C GLU A 81 -7.82 9.11 -3.61
N ILE A 82 -7.46 7.85 -3.31
CA ILE A 82 -6.10 7.48 -2.89
C ILE A 82 -5.16 7.58 -4.09
N VAL A 83 -5.59 7.11 -5.27
CA VAL A 83 -4.80 7.20 -6.52
C VAL A 83 -4.48 8.66 -6.86
N ASN A 84 -5.48 9.54 -6.78
CA ASN A 84 -5.31 10.97 -7.00
C ASN A 84 -4.34 11.59 -5.99
N ALA A 85 -4.42 11.20 -4.71
CA ALA A 85 -3.51 11.69 -3.70
C ALA A 85 -2.05 11.23 -3.96
N LEU A 86 -1.84 10.00 -4.42
CA LEU A 86 -0.51 9.49 -4.80
C LEU A 86 0.09 10.24 -6.00
N GLU A 87 -0.73 10.62 -6.99
CA GLU A 87 -0.27 11.46 -8.11
C GLU A 87 0.10 12.87 -7.63
N VAL A 88 -0.72 13.48 -6.78
CA VAL A 88 -0.40 14.78 -6.17
C VAL A 88 0.90 14.73 -5.36
N ASP A 89 1.13 13.64 -4.62
CA ASP A 89 2.36 13.43 -3.87
C ASP A 89 3.61 13.38 -4.75
N ARG A 90 3.51 12.71 -5.90
CA ARG A 90 4.57 12.70 -6.91
C ARG A 90 4.79 14.10 -7.47
N GLU A 91 3.73 14.78 -7.89
CA GLU A 91 3.81 16.12 -8.52
C GLU A 91 4.37 17.18 -7.57
N CYS A 92 3.93 17.16 -6.31
CA CYS A 92 4.41 18.07 -5.27
C CYS A 92 5.71 17.58 -4.61
N ASN A 93 6.19 16.39 -4.99
CA ASN A 93 7.38 15.75 -4.45
C ASN A 93 7.37 15.64 -2.91
N ARG A 94 6.21 15.24 -2.35
CA ARG A 94 5.94 15.20 -0.90
C ARG A 94 6.80 14.19 -0.16
N VAL A 95 7.07 14.48 1.11
CA VAL A 95 7.85 13.63 2.03
C VAL A 95 7.33 13.72 3.45
N ASN A 96 7.46 12.63 4.20
CA ASN A 96 7.13 12.52 5.62
C ASN A 96 5.64 12.69 5.92
N GLU A 97 4.79 12.34 4.95
CA GLU A 97 3.34 12.25 5.15
C GLU A 97 2.92 10.80 5.30
N ILE A 98 2.05 10.53 6.28
CA ILE A 98 1.43 9.22 6.50
C ILE A 98 -0.07 9.46 6.59
N ILE A 99 -0.82 8.82 5.70
CA ILE A 99 -2.27 8.97 5.59
C ILE A 99 -2.92 7.59 5.76
N HIS A 100 -3.85 7.50 6.70
CA HIS A 100 -4.69 6.33 6.92
C HIS A 100 -6.06 6.62 6.34
N TRP A 101 -6.49 5.80 5.39
CA TRP A 101 -7.79 5.91 4.73
C TRP A 101 -8.79 4.95 5.38
N ASN A 102 -10.07 5.34 5.44
CA ASN A 102 -11.16 4.61 6.12
C ASN A 102 -12.11 3.92 5.15
#